data_AF-A0A9P9GFW3-F1
#
_entry.id   AF-A0A9P9GFW3-F1
#
_cell.length_a   1.000
_cell.length_b   1.000
_cell.length_c   1.000
_cell.angle_alpha   90.00
_cell.angle_beta   90.00
_cell.angle_gamma   90.00
#
_symmetry.space_group_name_H-M   'P 1'
#
loop_
_entity.id
_entity.type
_entity.pdbx_description
1 polymer ?
#
loop_
_entity_poly.entity_id
_entity_poly.type
_entity_poly.pdbx_seq_one_letter_code
_entity_poly.pdbx_strand_id
1 'polypeptide(L)'
;MVNLWTSDSVVMFHVRSQNNHLMAQAAPNGLLKIPPESLGLPGIISKTAVMKTGGLSIMDARTGFKIFKGRTITFGFVVPDELPYWVKMGLPKGYGLEALVQQMQEISDRIGANFEFQHTDQGTSSPSRACRMCGGTGRNGVFTCAICGGKK
;
A
#
# COMPACT_ATOMS: atom_id res chain seq x y z
N MET A 1 -12.02 -7.97 5.31
CA MET A 1 -10.72 -7.94 4.62
C MET A 1 -10.43 -9.32 4.07
N VAL A 2 -9.93 -9.40 2.83
CA VAL A 2 -9.48 -10.65 2.20
C VAL A 2 -7.99 -10.54 1.93
N ASN A 3 -7.21 -11.56 2.30
CA ASN A 3 -5.77 -11.59 2.09
C ASN A 3 -5.36 -12.82 1.28
N LEU A 4 -4.52 -12.61 0.27
CA LEU A 4 -3.84 -13.65 -0.49
C LEU A 4 -2.39 -13.73 -0.03
N TRP A 5 -1.96 -14.87 0.50
CA TRP A 5 -0.66 -15.07 1.11
C TRP A 5 0.28 -15.82 0.15
N THR A 6 1.54 -15.38 0.06
CA THR A 6 2.57 -16.15 -0.64
C THR A 6 2.93 -17.43 0.10
N SER A 7 3.49 -18.41 -0.60
CA SER A 7 4.08 -19.61 0.02
C SER A 7 5.09 -19.28 1.11
N ASP A 8 5.18 -20.17 2.09
CA ASP A 8 6.01 -20.05 3.29
C ASP A 8 5.82 -18.77 4.11
N SER A 9 4.67 -18.09 3.97
CA SER A 9 4.36 -16.94 4.82
C SER A 9 4.16 -17.39 6.27
N VAL A 10 4.70 -16.62 7.21
CA VAL A 10 4.51 -16.83 8.65
C VAL A 10 3.83 -15.60 9.20
N VAL A 11 2.61 -15.77 9.68
CA VAL A 11 1.74 -14.68 10.12
C VAL A 11 1.21 -14.98 11.51
N MET A 12 1.23 -13.99 12.39
CA MET A 12 0.54 -14.05 13.67
C MET A 12 -0.74 -13.23 13.60
N PHE A 13 -1.84 -13.84 14.00
CA PHE A 13 -3.14 -13.20 14.14
C PHE A 13 -3.44 -13.00 15.62
N HIS A 14 -3.89 -11.81 15.97
CA HIS A 14 -4.37 -11.48 17.31
C HIS A 14 -5.89 -11.70 17.33
N VAL A 15 -6.30 -12.95 17.57
CA VAL A 15 -7.71 -13.35 17.56
C VAL A 15 -8.47 -12.61 18.66
N ARG A 16 -9.70 -12.16 18.35
CA ARG A 16 -10.58 -11.34 19.21
C ARG A 16 -10.11 -9.89 19.42
N SER A 17 -9.01 -9.47 18.82
CA SER A 17 -8.55 -8.08 18.90
C SER A 17 -9.56 -7.09 18.29
N GLN A 18 -10.34 -7.51 17.29
CA GLN A 18 -11.38 -6.69 16.67
C GLN A 18 -12.53 -6.28 17.61
N ASN A 19 -12.64 -6.92 18.77
CA ASN A 19 -13.65 -6.60 19.79
C ASN A 19 -13.19 -5.54 20.79
N ASN A 20 -11.95 -5.04 20.64
CA ASN A 20 -11.33 -4.10 21.58
C ASN A 20 -10.93 -2.81 20.86
N HIS A 21 -10.88 -1.71 21.59
CA HIS A 21 -10.31 -0.47 21.09
C HIS A 21 -8.78 -0.50 21.25
N LEU A 22 -8.08 -0.75 20.16
CA LEU A 22 -6.63 -1.06 20.17
C LEU A 22 -5.72 0.18 20.07
N MET A 23 -6.27 1.39 20.24
CA MET A 23 -5.52 2.67 20.16
C MET A 23 -4.60 2.76 18.93
N ALA A 24 -5.08 2.25 17.79
CA ALA A 24 -4.28 2.10 16.59
C ALA A 24 -4.02 3.47 15.93
N GLN A 25 -2.84 3.62 15.35
CA GLN A 25 -2.38 4.88 14.74
C GLN A 25 -2.07 4.66 13.26
N ALA A 26 -2.15 5.71 12.45
CA ALA A 26 -1.78 5.62 11.03
C ALA A 26 -0.33 5.16 10.86
N ALA A 27 -0.11 4.21 9.95
CA ALA A 27 1.21 3.70 9.58
C ALA A 27 1.58 4.15 8.15
N PRO A 28 2.88 4.26 7.81
CA PRO A 28 3.32 4.73 6.50
C PRO A 28 2.87 3.87 5.30
N ASN A 29 2.44 2.63 5.54
CA ASN A 29 1.98 1.69 4.52
C ASN A 29 0.46 1.77 4.28
N GLY A 30 -0.22 2.81 4.77
CA GLY A 30 -1.66 2.99 4.63
C GLY A 30 -2.50 2.08 5.54
N LEU A 31 -1.88 1.29 6.42
CA LEU A 31 -2.56 0.52 7.44
C LEU A 31 -2.53 1.23 8.79
N LEU A 32 -3.18 0.63 9.79
CA LEU A 32 -3.09 1.07 11.17
C LEU A 32 -2.06 0.21 11.93
N LYS A 33 -1.19 0.87 12.70
CA LYS A 33 -0.24 0.26 13.61
C LYS A 33 -0.84 0.20 15.02
N ILE A 34 -0.88 -0.99 15.59
CA ILE A 34 -1.37 -1.23 16.95
C ILE A 34 -0.18 -1.16 17.92
N PRO A 35 -0.28 -0.40 19.03
CA PRO A 35 0.72 -0.44 20.10
C PRO A 35 0.78 -1.84 20.76
N PRO A 36 1.97 -2.42 20.98
CA PRO A 36 2.10 -3.78 21.53
C PRO A 36 1.34 -4.03 22.83
N GLU A 37 1.27 -3.03 23.70
CA GLU A 37 0.55 -3.06 24.98
C GLU A 37 -0.94 -3.31 24.80
N SER A 38 -1.55 -2.83 23.71
CA SER A 38 -2.97 -3.01 23.40
C SER A 38 -3.29 -4.44 22.97
N LEU A 39 -2.29 -5.24 22.61
CA LEU A 39 -2.45 -6.65 22.25
C LEU A 39 -2.40 -7.58 23.47
N GLY A 40 -2.01 -7.06 24.64
CA GLY A 40 -2.02 -7.76 25.91
C GLY A 40 -3.35 -7.73 26.66
N LEU A 41 -4.39 -7.10 26.08
CA LEU A 41 -5.71 -7.01 26.73
C LEU A 41 -6.33 -8.40 26.98
N PRO A 42 -7.05 -8.59 28.10
CA PRO A 42 -7.69 -9.86 28.41
C PRO A 42 -8.57 -10.38 27.27
N GLY A 43 -8.37 -11.65 26.92
CA GLY A 43 -9.15 -12.33 25.89
C GLY A 43 -8.63 -12.20 24.45
N ILE A 44 -7.61 -11.38 24.20
CA ILE A 44 -6.87 -11.39 22.92
C ILE A 44 -5.91 -12.58 22.92
N ILE A 45 -5.96 -13.39 21.86
CA ILE A 45 -5.12 -14.59 21.73
C ILE A 45 -4.29 -14.49 20.46
N SER A 46 -2.97 -14.51 20.62
CA SER A 46 -2.02 -14.53 19.50
C SER A 46 -1.84 -15.96 18.98
N LYS A 47 -2.12 -16.17 17.69
CA LYS A 47 -1.92 -17.46 17.01
C LYS A 47 -1.04 -17.29 15.78
N THR A 48 0.03 -18.06 15.71
CA THR A 48 0.90 -18.11 14.52
C THR A 48 0.40 -19.16 13.55
N ALA A 49 0.29 -18.80 12.27
CA ALA A 49 -0.03 -19.69 11.17
C ALA A 49 1.10 -19.70 10.15
N VAL A 50 1.34 -20.87 9.55
CA VAL A 50 2.32 -21.07 8.49
C VAL A 50 1.59 -21.44 7.20
N MET A 51 1.70 -20.58 6.19
CA MET A 51 1.04 -20.73 4.88
C MET A 51 1.96 -21.47 3.91
N LYS A 52 2.20 -22.78 4.13
CA LYS A 52 3.20 -23.57 3.40
C LYS A 52 3.12 -23.40 1.88
N THR A 53 1.93 -23.53 1.30
CA THR A 53 1.68 -23.41 -0.15
C THR A 53 0.97 -22.10 -0.52
N GLY A 54 1.09 -21.08 0.33
CA GLY A 54 0.28 -19.86 0.27
C GLY A 54 -1.07 -20.06 0.94
N GLY A 55 -1.98 -19.13 0.72
CA GLY A 55 -3.32 -19.25 1.28
C GLY A 55 -4.22 -18.05 1.03
N LEU A 56 -5.50 -18.24 1.36
CA LEU A 56 -6.52 -17.22 1.40
C LEU A 56 -6.97 -17.07 2.85
N SER A 57 -7.14 -15.83 3.34
CA SER A 57 -7.87 -15.60 4.58
C SER A 57 -8.93 -14.51 4.42
N ILE A 58 -10.06 -14.70 5.11
CA ILE A 58 -11.13 -13.73 5.24
C ILE A 58 -11.25 -13.40 6.72
N MET A 59 -11.13 -12.11 7.06
CA MET A 59 -11.09 -11.65 8.46
C MET A 59 -11.69 -10.25 8.59
N ASP A 60 -12.18 -9.92 9.78
CA ASP A 60 -12.54 -8.55 10.14
C ASP A 60 -11.32 -7.64 9.99
N ALA A 61 -11.48 -6.48 9.34
CA ALA A 61 -10.39 -5.57 9.01
C ALA A 61 -9.69 -4.98 10.25
N ARG A 62 -10.37 -4.98 11.41
CA ARG A 62 -9.84 -4.51 12.70
C ARG A 62 -9.02 -5.58 13.42
N THR A 63 -9.01 -6.82 12.92
CA THR A 63 -8.21 -7.90 13.52
C THR A 63 -6.73 -7.58 13.33
N GLY A 64 -6.00 -7.39 14.43
CA GLY A 64 -4.56 -7.20 14.41
C GLY A 64 -3.83 -8.43 13.87
N PHE A 65 -2.81 -8.19 13.05
CA PHE A 65 -1.92 -9.23 12.55
C PHE A 65 -0.49 -8.71 12.37
N LYS A 66 0.46 -9.64 12.36
CA LYS A 66 1.87 -9.38 12.10
C LYS A 66 2.42 -10.41 11.13
N ILE A 67 3.01 -9.93 10.02
CA ILE A 67 3.72 -10.77 9.06
C ILE A 67 5.18 -10.86 9.51
N PHE A 68 5.64 -12.06 9.87
CA PHE A 68 7.05 -12.30 10.19
C PHE A 68 7.88 -12.65 8.95
N LYS A 69 7.26 -13.36 8.00
CA LYS A 69 7.85 -13.79 6.73
C LYS A 69 6.79 -13.83 5.65
N GLY A 70 7.18 -13.51 4.42
CA GLY A 70 6.32 -13.58 3.24
C GLY A 70 5.70 -12.23 2.86
N ARG A 71 4.74 -12.27 1.92
CA ARG A 71 4.01 -11.10 1.42
C ARG A 71 2.52 -11.43 1.29
N THR A 72 1.71 -10.38 1.20
CA THR A 72 0.28 -10.53 0.95
C THR A 72 -0.24 -9.48 -0.02
N ILE A 73 -1.28 -9.85 -0.77
CA ILE A 73 -2.17 -8.93 -1.47
C ILE A 73 -3.44 -8.83 -0.62
N THR A 74 -3.80 -7.62 -0.24
CA THR A 74 -4.93 -7.35 0.65
C THR A 74 -6.04 -6.62 -0.11
N PHE A 75 -7.26 -7.15 -0.02
CA PHE A 75 -8.48 -6.51 -0.49
C PHE A 75 -9.30 -6.02 0.70
N GLY A 76 -9.48 -4.70 0.78
CA GLY A 76 -10.35 -4.04 1.74
C GLY A 76 -11.78 -3.98 1.20
N PHE A 77 -12.75 -4.36 2.04
CA PHE A 77 -14.17 -4.16 1.79
C PHE A 77 -14.68 -3.24 2.88
N VAL A 78 -15.41 -2.21 2.49
CA VAL A 78 -15.78 -1.10 3.35
C VAL A 78 -17.26 -0.78 3.15
N VAL A 79 -17.93 -0.36 4.20
CA VAL A 79 -19.32 0.12 4.12
C VAL A 79 -19.35 1.53 3.53
N PRO A 80 -20.47 1.95 2.90
CA PRO A 80 -20.55 3.26 2.24
C PRO A 80 -20.14 4.44 3.12
N ASP A 81 -20.49 4.41 4.41
CA ASP A 81 -20.21 5.50 5.36
C ASP A 81 -18.73 5.63 5.71
N GLU A 82 -17.96 4.55 5.55
CA GLU A 82 -16.52 4.52 5.82
C GLU A 82 -15.69 4.88 4.57
N LEU A 83 -16.26 4.72 3.37
CA LEU A 83 -15.57 4.98 2.09
C LEU A 83 -14.96 6.38 1.97
N PRO A 84 -15.59 7.49 2.43
CA PRO A 84 -15.02 8.83 2.34
C PRO A 84 -13.68 9.02 3.07
N TYR A 85 -13.38 8.16 4.06
CA TYR A 85 -12.13 8.23 4.83
C TYR A 85 -10.98 7.45 4.19
N TRP A 86 -11.25 6.70 3.12
CA TRP A 86 -10.26 5.86 2.45
C TRP A 86 -9.65 6.56 1.24
N VAL A 87 -8.32 6.65 1.22
CA VAL A 87 -7.58 7.15 0.07
C VAL A 87 -7.84 6.24 -1.14
N LYS A 88 -8.16 6.85 -2.29
CA LYS A 88 -8.29 6.13 -3.56
C LYS A 88 -6.96 5.51 -3.95
N MET A 89 -6.99 4.26 -4.39
CA MET A 89 -5.80 3.61 -4.94
C MET A 89 -5.47 4.20 -6.32
N GLY A 90 -4.24 4.66 -6.53
CA GLY A 90 -3.77 5.06 -7.86
C GLY A 90 -3.42 3.82 -8.69
N LEU A 91 -4.16 3.58 -9.78
CA LEU A 91 -3.86 2.54 -10.76
C LEU A 91 -3.19 3.14 -11.99
N PRO A 92 -2.24 2.44 -12.62
CA PRO A 92 -1.59 2.96 -13.81
C PRO A 92 -2.55 2.95 -15.01
N LYS A 93 -2.67 4.09 -15.69
CA LYS A 93 -3.49 4.24 -16.90
C LYS A 93 -2.75 3.70 -18.13
N GLY A 94 -3.47 3.12 -19.07
CA GLY A 94 -2.96 2.65 -20.36
C GLY A 94 -2.40 1.23 -20.37
N TYR A 95 -2.59 0.47 -19.28
CA TYR A 95 -2.11 -0.92 -19.16
C TYR A 95 -3.23 -1.97 -19.37
N GLY A 96 -4.39 -1.55 -19.88
CA GLY A 96 -5.53 -2.45 -20.14
C GLY A 96 -6.34 -2.81 -18.90
N LEU A 97 -6.01 -2.23 -17.74
CA LEU A 97 -6.76 -2.40 -16.50
C LEU A 97 -8.16 -1.76 -16.58
N GLU A 98 -8.31 -0.73 -17.39
CA GLU A 98 -9.58 -0.02 -17.62
C GLU A 98 -10.67 -0.95 -18.17
N ALA A 99 -10.30 -1.78 -19.14
CA ALA A 99 -11.24 -2.73 -19.75
C ALA A 99 -11.67 -3.82 -18.76
N LEU A 100 -10.73 -4.32 -17.93
CA LEU A 100 -11.05 -5.31 -16.89
C LEU A 100 -11.97 -4.73 -15.82
N VAL A 101 -11.70 -3.49 -15.39
CA VAL A 101 -12.56 -2.75 -14.46
C VAL A 101 -13.96 -2.58 -15.03
N GLN A 102 -14.07 -2.18 -16.30
CA GLN A 102 -15.36 -2.00 -16.95
C GLN A 102 -16.15 -3.31 -17.00
N GLN A 103 -15.51 -4.42 -17.38
CA GLN A 103 -16.13 -5.75 -17.36
C GLN A 103 -16.62 -6.14 -15.96
N MET A 104 -15.84 -5.85 -14.91
CA MET A 104 -16.27 -6.12 -13.54
C MET A 104 -17.51 -5.31 -13.14
N GLN A 105 -17.60 -4.05 -13.57
CA GLN A 105 -18.75 -3.17 -13.30
C GLN A 105 -20.00 -3.60 -14.07
N GLU A 106 -19.84 -4.20 -15.26
CA GLU A 106 -20.97 -4.77 -16.03
C GLU A 106 -21.57 -6.01 -15.35
N ILE A 107 -20.79 -6.76 -14.57
CA ILE A 107 -21.27 -7.95 -13.85
C ILE A 107 -22.13 -7.56 -12.64
N SER A 108 -21.81 -6.47 -11.94
CA SER A 108 -22.58 -6.03 -10.77
C SER A 108 -22.43 -4.54 -10.50
N ASP A 109 -23.57 -3.87 -10.38
CA ASP A 109 -23.69 -2.49 -9.91
C ASP A 109 -23.54 -2.33 -8.38
N ARG A 110 -23.48 -3.46 -7.65
CA ARG A 110 -23.40 -3.47 -6.18
C ARG A 110 -21.97 -3.38 -5.64
N ILE A 111 -20.98 -3.68 -6.48
CA ILE A 111 -19.57 -3.71 -6.09
C ILE A 111 -18.90 -2.47 -6.66
N GLY A 112 -18.86 -1.41 -5.86
CA GLY A 112 -18.04 -0.23 -6.14
C GLY A 112 -16.55 -0.51 -5.92
N ALA A 113 -15.71 0.25 -6.59
CA ALA A 113 -14.26 0.19 -6.40
C ALA A 113 -13.69 1.57 -6.05
N ASN A 114 -12.71 1.61 -5.14
CA ASN A 114 -12.11 2.84 -4.63
C ASN A 114 -10.71 3.09 -5.21
N PHE A 115 -10.65 3.38 -6.51
CA PHE A 115 -9.41 3.71 -7.19
C PHE A 115 -9.60 4.84 -8.21
N GLU A 116 -8.49 5.34 -8.71
CA GLU A 116 -8.41 6.27 -9.83
C GLU A 116 -7.27 5.88 -10.76
N PHE A 117 -7.44 6.09 -12.07
CA PHE A 117 -6.37 5.87 -13.04
C PHE A 117 -5.47 7.10 -13.13
N GLN A 118 -4.18 6.90 -12.89
CA GLN A 118 -3.15 7.93 -12.93
C GLN A 118 -2.22 7.68 -14.11
N HIS A 119 -1.84 8.76 -14.80
CA HIS A 119 -0.76 8.70 -15.77
C HIS A 119 0.54 8.45 -15.00
N THR A 120 1.26 7.37 -15.34
CA THR A 120 2.61 7.19 -14.83
C THR A 120 3.51 8.21 -15.51
N ASP A 121 3.73 9.35 -14.85
CA ASP A 121 4.88 10.17 -15.19
C ASP A 121 6.11 9.29 -14.94
N GLN A 122 6.79 8.91 -16.02
CA GLN A 122 8.10 8.28 -15.93
C GLN A 122 8.94 9.12 -14.99
N GLY A 123 9.46 8.48 -13.93
CA GLY A 123 10.22 9.01 -12.81
C GLY A 123 10.56 10.50 -12.88
N THR A 124 10.26 11.25 -11.82
CA THR A 124 10.85 12.57 -11.56
C THR A 124 12.36 12.50 -11.73
N SER A 125 12.84 12.75 -12.94
CA SER A 125 14.19 13.18 -13.18
C SER A 125 14.26 14.52 -12.47
N SER A 126 15.06 14.59 -11.40
CA SER A 126 15.48 15.86 -10.83
C SER A 126 15.77 16.81 -11.98
N PRO A 127 15.26 18.05 -11.97
CA PRO A 127 15.42 18.96 -13.10
C PRO A 127 16.90 19.01 -13.45
N SER A 128 17.26 18.52 -14.64
CA SER A 128 18.61 18.62 -15.16
C SER A 128 18.88 20.11 -15.31
N ARG A 129 19.61 20.67 -14.35
CA ARG A 129 20.04 22.06 -14.41
C ARG A 129 21.05 22.15 -15.54
N ALA A 130 20.60 22.59 -16.70
CA ALA A 130 21.45 22.89 -17.84
C ALA A 130 22.33 24.12 -17.52
N CYS A 131 23.61 24.05 -17.86
CA CYS A 131 24.50 25.21 -17.77
C CYS A 131 24.08 26.25 -18.81
N ARG A 132 23.83 27.50 -18.39
CA ARG A 132 23.42 28.59 -19.31
C ARG A 132 24.48 28.98 -20.34
N MET A 133 25.76 28.66 -20.08
CA MET A 133 26.88 29.02 -20.97
C MET A 133 27.08 28.01 -22.11
N CYS A 134 26.85 26.72 -21.88
CA CYS A 134 27.21 25.67 -22.85
C CYS A 134 26.16 24.55 -23.00
N GLY A 135 25.02 24.63 -22.31
CA GLY A 135 23.95 23.62 -22.38
C GLY A 135 24.25 22.27 -21.71
N GLY A 136 25.43 22.10 -21.10
CA GLY A 136 25.82 20.83 -20.46
C GLY A 136 24.96 20.48 -19.23
N THR A 137 24.66 19.19 -19.04
CA THR A 137 23.92 18.65 -17.90
C THR A 137 24.86 18.03 -16.86
N GLY A 138 24.73 18.41 -15.59
CA GLY A 138 25.55 17.88 -14.48
C GLY A 138 24.70 17.09 -13.48
N ARG A 139 25.24 15.99 -12.92
CA ARG A 139 24.60 15.23 -11.82
C ARG A 139 25.15 15.69 -10.46
N ASN A 140 24.25 16.21 -9.64
CA ASN A 140 24.30 16.45 -8.19
C ASN A 140 25.35 17.40 -7.58
N GLY A 141 24.88 18.16 -6.58
CA GLY A 141 25.66 18.50 -5.38
C GLY A 141 26.17 19.93 -5.26
N VAL A 142 27.08 20.36 -6.14
CA VAL A 142 27.73 21.68 -6.08
C VAL A 142 28.01 22.12 -7.52
N PHE A 143 27.34 23.16 -8.02
CA PHE A 143 27.35 23.50 -9.44
C PHE A 143 28.66 24.14 -9.88
N THR A 144 29.57 23.33 -10.43
CA THR A 144 30.63 23.77 -11.34
C THR A 144 30.45 22.98 -12.64
N CYS A 145 30.23 23.64 -13.77
CA CYS A 145 30.05 22.95 -15.05
C CYS A 145 31.35 22.25 -15.46
N ALA A 146 31.31 20.94 -15.70
CA ALA A 146 32.48 20.18 -16.12
C ALA A 146 33.01 20.55 -17.52
N ILE A 147 32.20 21.23 -18.34
CA ILE A 147 32.56 21.62 -19.71
C ILE A 147 33.22 23.00 -19.74
N CYS A 148 32.65 23.99 -19.02
CA CYS A 148 33.12 25.37 -19.09
C CYS A 148 33.63 25.94 -17.75
N GLY A 149 33.63 25.14 -16.68
CA GLY A 149 34.00 25.59 -15.33
C GLY A 149 33.00 26.57 -14.69
N GLY A 150 31.89 26.90 -15.35
CA GLY A 150 30.92 27.88 -14.87
C GLY A 150 30.29 27.46 -13.56
N LYS A 151 30.43 28.31 -12.53
CA LYS A 151 29.72 28.15 -11.26
C LYS A 151 28.31 28.74 -11.36
N LYS A 152 27.40 28.25 -10.51
CA LYS A 152 26.06 28.83 -10.39
C LYS A 152 26.08 30.25 -9.86
#